data_AF-A0A1B3LTU1-F1
#
_entry.id   AF-A0A1B3LTU1-F1
#
_cell.length_a   1.000
_cell.length_b   1.000
_cell.length_c   1.000
_cell.angle_alpha   90.00
_cell.angle_beta   90.00
_cell.angle_gamma   90.00
#
_symmetry.space_group_name_H-M   'P 1'
#
loop_
_entity.id
_entity.type
_entity.pdbx_description
1 polymer ?
#
loop_
_entity_poly.entity_id
_entity_poly.type
_entity_poly.pdbx_seq_one_letter_code
_entity_poly.pdbx_strand_id
1 'polypeptide(L)'
;MFTWRSVAFLAPALAHAGYIALGDRLPQALAPAIAVSIYVPLMLLQGLGLPVFGAAESGGWPGPSLLGWALLSLFWLLVWWLLFAVVIRLLSRPT
;
A
#
# COMPACT_ATOMS: atom_id res chain seq x y z
N MET A 1 -3.11 6.88 -25.85
CA MET A 1 -1.84 7.54 -25.47
C MET A 1 -1.55 7.22 -24.01
N PHE A 2 -0.49 6.45 -23.75
CA PHE A 2 -0.05 6.11 -22.40
C PHE A 2 0.70 7.34 -21.84
N THR A 3 0.08 8.08 -20.92
CA THR A 3 0.70 9.30 -20.36
C THR A 3 1.60 8.92 -19.19
N TRP A 4 2.64 9.69 -18.92
CA TRP A 4 3.51 9.51 -17.73
C TRP A 4 2.71 9.47 -16.41
N ARG A 5 1.52 10.07 -16.39
CA ARG A 5 0.57 10.01 -15.26
C ARG A 5 0.04 8.60 -15.05
N SER A 6 -0.20 7.83 -16.12
CA SER A 6 -0.66 6.45 -16.07
C SER A 6 0.45 5.50 -15.57
N VAL A 7 1.71 5.73 -15.98
CA VAL A 7 2.88 4.97 -15.48
C VAL A 7 3.05 5.18 -13.97
N ALA A 8 3.02 6.44 -13.53
CA ALA A 8 3.16 6.81 -12.13
C ALA A 8 2.06 6.20 -11.24
N PHE A 9 0.88 5.94 -11.81
CA PHE A 9 -0.25 5.37 -11.09
C PHE A 9 -0.25 3.84 -11.07
N LEU A 10 0.13 3.20 -12.17
CA LEU A 10 0.11 1.74 -12.31
C LEU A 10 1.34 1.07 -11.68
N ALA A 11 2.53 1.69 -11.77
CA ALA A 11 3.76 1.09 -11.26
C ALA A 11 3.74 0.79 -9.75
N PRO A 12 3.22 1.67 -8.86
CA PRO A 12 3.18 1.38 -7.43
C PRO A 12 2.13 0.35 -7.03
N ALA A 13 1.00 0.31 -7.74
CA ALA A 13 -0.04 -0.70 -7.56
C ALA A 13 0.49 -2.09 -7.96
N LEU A 14 1.20 -2.16 -9.09
CA LEU A 14 1.87 -3.39 -9.54
C LEU A 14 3.02 -3.78 -8.60
N ALA A 15 3.76 -2.81 -8.04
CA ALA A 15 4.79 -3.10 -7.05
C ALA A 15 4.20 -3.72 -5.78
N HIS A 16 3.08 -3.20 -5.24
CA HIS A 16 2.40 -3.80 -4.10
C HIS A 16 1.86 -5.20 -4.42
N ALA A 17 1.23 -5.38 -5.58
CA ALA A 17 0.81 -6.71 -6.03
C ALA A 17 2.00 -7.67 -6.17
N GLY A 18 3.14 -7.18 -6.67
CA GLY A 18 4.39 -7.92 -6.78
C GLY A 18 4.96 -8.33 -5.43
N TYR A 19 4.96 -7.43 -4.43
CA TYR A 19 5.41 -7.74 -3.08
C TYR A 19 4.55 -8.84 -2.43
N ILE A 20 3.23 -8.78 -2.60
CA ILE A 20 2.30 -9.80 -2.10
C ILE A 20 2.55 -11.13 -2.83
N ALA A 21 2.72 -11.11 -4.16
CA ALA A 21 2.94 -12.32 -4.96
C ALA A 21 4.31 -12.97 -4.75
N LEU A 22 5.33 -12.18 -4.38
CA LEU A 22 6.67 -12.69 -4.08
C LEU A 22 6.73 -13.32 -2.68
N GLY A 23 5.89 -12.91 -1.73
CA GLY A 23 5.71 -13.57 -0.43
C GLY A 23 7.05 -13.92 0.23
N ASP A 24 7.25 -15.21 0.48
CA ASP A 24 8.44 -15.77 1.15
C ASP A 24 9.75 -15.67 0.35
N ARG A 25 9.68 -15.24 -0.92
CA ARG A 25 10.87 -15.03 -1.77
C ARG A 25 11.56 -13.71 -1.49
N LEU A 26 10.97 -12.84 -0.69
CA LEU A 26 11.59 -11.59 -0.28
C LEU A 26 12.60 -11.84 0.86
N PRO A 27 13.71 -11.07 0.91
CA PRO A 27 14.65 -11.15 2.01
C PRO A 27 13.93 -10.97 3.36
N GLN A 28 14.17 -11.86 4.33
CA GLN A 28 13.55 -11.78 5.66
C GLN A 28 13.78 -10.44 6.36
N ALA A 29 14.89 -9.76 6.05
CA ALA A 29 15.18 -8.42 6.54
C ALA A 29 14.12 -7.37 6.16
N LEU A 30 13.34 -7.59 5.09
CA LEU A 30 12.25 -6.71 4.68
C LEU A 30 10.92 -7.01 5.36
N ALA A 31 10.78 -8.16 6.03
CA ALA A 31 9.52 -8.59 6.65
C ALA A 31 8.94 -7.53 7.61
N PRO A 32 9.74 -6.86 8.48
CA PRO A 32 9.20 -5.82 9.35
C PRO A 32 8.66 -4.61 8.56
N ALA A 33 9.34 -4.19 7.50
CA ALA A 33 8.92 -3.06 6.67
C ALA A 33 7.62 -3.37 5.91
N ILE A 34 7.49 -4.60 5.40
CA ILE A 34 6.27 -5.09 4.74
C ILE A 34 5.12 -5.17 5.74
N ALA A 35 5.37 -5.71 6.94
CA ALA A 35 4.36 -5.75 7.99
C ALA A 35 3.89 -4.34 8.35
N VAL A 36 4.80 -3.39 8.55
CA VAL A 36 4.47 -1.99 8.84
C VAL A 36 3.66 -1.35 7.70
N SER A 37 4.04 -1.59 6.44
CA SER A 37 3.33 -1.00 5.29
C SER A 37 1.90 -1.54 5.11
N ILE A 38 1.61 -2.73 5.64
CA ILE A 38 0.27 -3.34 5.64
C ILE A 38 -0.51 -2.94 6.89
N TYR A 39 0.05 -3.20 8.08
CA TYR A 39 -0.67 -3.10 9.33
C TYR A 39 -0.89 -1.67 9.80
N VAL A 40 0.06 -0.74 9.61
CA VAL A 40 -0.11 0.65 10.10
C VAL A 40 -1.30 1.35 9.44
N PRO A 41 -1.45 1.36 8.09
CA PRO A 41 -2.63 1.97 7.46
C PRO A 41 -3.93 1.31 7.89
N LEU A 42 -3.94 -0.03 8.00
CA LEU A 42 -5.13 -0.76 8.41
C LEU A 42 -5.50 -0.52 9.87
N MET A 43 -4.53 -0.39 10.77
CA MET A 43 -4.79 -0.02 12.17
C MET A 43 -5.42 1.37 12.29
N LEU A 44 -4.98 2.33 11.47
CA LEU A 44 -5.61 3.65 11.43
C LEU A 44 -7.08 3.55 10.98
N LEU A 45 -7.36 2.76 9.94
CA LEU A 45 -8.71 2.54 9.43
C LEU A 45 -9.60 1.75 10.42
N GLN A 46 -9.02 0.77 11.12
CA GLN A 46 -9.69 0.04 12.20
C GLN A 46 -10.05 0.98 13.34
N GLY A 47 -9.19 1.94 13.68
CA GLY A 47 -9.46 2.98 14.67
C GLY A 47 -10.67 3.86 14.32
N LEU A 48 -11.05 3.92 13.05
CA LEU A 48 -12.27 4.59 12.57
C LEU A 48 -13.52 3.66 12.60
N GLY A 49 -13.39 2.45 13.14
CA GLY A 49 -14.48 1.47 13.22
C GLY A 49 -14.68 0.62 11.96
N LEU A 50 -13.75 0.65 11.00
CA LEU A 50 -13.87 -0.14 9.77
C LEU A 50 -13.44 -1.60 10.00
N PRO A 51 -14.20 -2.61 9.48
CA PRO A 51 -13.89 -4.03 9.64
C PRO A 51 -12.81 -4.49 8.65
N VAL A 52 -11.61 -3.93 8.78
CA VAL A 52 -10.50 -4.14 7.84
C VAL A 52 -9.66 -5.39 8.10
N PHE A 53 -9.86 -6.03 9.25
CA PHE A 53 -9.20 -7.29 9.63
C PHE A 53 -10.21 -8.43 9.67
N GLY A 54 -9.78 -9.63 9.28
CA GLY A 54 -10.56 -10.86 9.40
C GLY A 54 -10.47 -11.49 10.79
N ALA A 55 -11.04 -12.70 10.94
CA ALA A 55 -10.84 -13.49 12.14
C ALA A 55 -9.37 -13.92 12.24
N ALA A 56 -8.78 -13.79 13.43
CA ALA A 56 -7.46 -14.34 13.72
C ALA A 56 -7.59 -15.82 14.08
N GLU A 57 -6.71 -16.66 13.56
CA GLU A 57 -6.44 -17.97 14.15
C GLU A 57 -5.84 -17.77 15.55
N SER A 58 -6.08 -18.72 16.46
CA SER A 58 -5.66 -18.59 17.86
C SER A 58 -4.14 -18.35 17.96
N GLY A 59 -3.76 -17.20 18.52
CA GLY A 59 -2.35 -16.78 18.69
C GLY A 59 -1.71 -16.09 17.49
N GLY A 60 -2.43 -15.91 16.37
CA GLY A 60 -1.96 -15.22 15.18
C GLY A 60 -2.34 -13.74 15.13
N TRP A 61 -1.67 -12.99 14.24
CA TRP A 61 -2.13 -11.66 13.84
C TRP A 61 -3.28 -11.82 12.84
N PRO A 62 -4.37 -11.05 12.99
CA PRO A 62 -5.46 -11.13 12.04
C PRO A 62 -4.97 -10.68 10.66
N GLY A 63 -5.25 -11.49 9.64
CA GLY A 63 -5.01 -11.09 8.25
C GLY A 63 -5.97 -9.97 7.84
N PRO A 64 -5.63 -9.15 6.83
CA PRO A 64 -6.56 -8.18 6.26
C PRO A 64 -7.80 -8.89 5.68
N SER A 65 -8.98 -8.32 5.89
CA SER A 65 -10.21 -8.76 5.22
C SER A 65 -10.18 -8.36 3.74
N LEU A 66 -11.15 -8.80 2.92
CA LEU A 66 -11.26 -8.35 1.53
C LEU A 66 -11.41 -6.82 1.45
N LEU A 67 -12.18 -6.23 2.36
CA LEU A 67 -12.29 -4.78 2.50
C LEU A 67 -10.95 -4.16 2.91
N GLY A 68 -10.22 -4.78 3.85
CA GLY A 68 -8.89 -4.35 4.25
C GLY A 68 -7.93 -4.28 3.08
N TRP A 69 -7.83 -5.34 2.27
CA TRP A 69 -7.00 -5.35 1.07
C TRP A 69 -7.39 -4.26 0.06
N ALA A 70 -8.69 -4.04 -0.16
CA ALA A 70 -9.17 -3.00 -1.06
C ALA A 70 -8.79 -1.59 -0.55
N LEU A 71 -9.04 -1.31 0.72
CA LEU A 71 -8.72 -0.01 1.33
C LEU A 71 -7.22 0.24 1.45
N LEU A 72 -6.43 -0.77 1.77
CA LEU A 72 -4.97 -0.69 1.78
C LEU A 72 -4.41 -0.34 0.39
N SER A 73 -4.95 -0.99 -0.65
CA SER A 73 -4.56 -0.70 -2.04
C SER A 73 -4.90 0.75 -2.42
N LEU A 74 -6.11 1.21 -2.08
CA LEU A 74 -6.53 2.59 -2.30
C LEU A 74 -5.69 3.60 -1.53
N PHE A 75 -5.35 3.29 -0.27
CA PHE A 75 -4.51 4.12 0.57
C PHE A 75 -3.14 4.33 -0.07
N TRP A 76 -2.46 3.24 -0.46
CA TRP A 76 -1.15 3.35 -1.10
C TRP A 76 -1.20 4.02 -2.45
N LEU A 77 -2.24 3.75 -3.24
CA LEU A 77 -2.46 4.44 -4.52
C LEU A 77 -2.57 5.95 -4.34
N LEU A 78 -3.31 6.40 -3.32
CA LEU A 78 -3.44 7.81 -2.98
C LEU A 78 -2.11 8.41 -2.52
N VAL A 79 -1.38 7.72 -1.64
CA VAL A 79 -0.06 8.15 -1.16
C VAL A 79 0.90 8.36 -2.33
N TRP A 80 1.02 7.36 -3.22
CA TRP A 80 1.90 7.47 -4.37
C TRP A 80 1.46 8.57 -5.33
N TRP A 81 0.16 8.69 -5.60
CA TRP A 81 -0.37 9.76 -6.43
C TRP A 81 0.00 11.15 -5.87
N LEU A 82 -0.15 11.36 -4.56
CA LEU A 82 0.22 12.61 -3.89
C LEU A 82 1.73 12.87 -3.99
N LEU A 83 2.56 11.86 -3.73
CA LEU A 83 4.02 11.97 -3.86
C LEU A 83 4.43 12.37 -5.28
N PHE A 84 3.89 11.71 -6.31
CA PHE A 84 4.16 12.07 -7.70
C PHE A 84 3.67 13.47 -8.05
N ALA A 85 2.48 13.86 -7.58
CA ALA A 85 1.95 15.21 -7.82
C ALA A 85 2.86 16.28 -7.20
N VAL A 86 3.38 16.06 -5.99
CA VAL A 86 4.35 16.94 -5.33
C VAL A 86 5.65 16.99 -6.11
N VAL A 87 6.24 15.83 -6.44
CA VAL A 87 7.51 15.76 -7.20
C VAL A 87 7.39 16.48 -8.54
N ILE A 88 6.34 16.21 -9.32
CA ILE A 88 6.12 16.89 -10.61
C ILE A 88 6.01 18.40 -10.42
N ARG A 89 5.26 18.84 -9.39
CA ARG A 89 5.09 20.27 -9.11
C ARG A 89 6.41 20.94 -8.69
N LEU A 90 7.26 20.24 -7.93
CA LEU A 90 8.58 20.74 -7.55
C LEU A 90 9.53 20.83 -8.76
N LEU A 91 9.50 19.83 -9.64
CA LEU A 91 10.35 19.79 -10.84
C LEU A 91 9.88 20.73 -11.96
N SER A 92 8.60 21.10 -11.97
CA SER A 92 8.01 21.98 -12.99
C SER A 92 8.02 23.45 -12.59
N ARG A 93 8.60 23.80 -11.44
CA ARG A 93 8.77 25.20 -11.02
C ARG A 93 9.97 25.81 -11.77
N PRO A 94 9.78 26.85 -12.60
CA PRO A 94 10.91 27.60 -13.16
C PRO A 94 11.67 28.25 -12.01
N THR A 95 12.98 28.03 -11.96
CA THR A 95 13.93 28.69 -11.03
C THR A 95 14.04 30.17 -11.32
#